data_AF-A0A3D5R2D9-F1
#
_entry.id   AF-A0A3D5R2D9-F1
#
_cell.length_a   1.000
_cell.length_b   1.000
_cell.length_c   1.000
_cell.angle_alpha   90.00
_cell.angle_beta   90.00
_cell.angle_gamma   90.00
#
_symmetry.space_group_name_H-M   'P 1'
#
loop_
_entity.id
_entity.type
_entity.pdbx_description
1 polymer ?
#
loop_
_entity_poly.entity_id
_entity_poly.type
_entity_poly.pdbx_seq_one_letter_code
_entity_poly.pdbx_strand_id
1 'polypeptide(L)'
;MNPEGHLPVTQWKIKDSGHKNIEESLAKEFGVHPIISQLILNRHVASLEDAYRYLYPSLNDLHSPFLMQDMKKGVGRLMQALHDGEEIVIYGDYDADGITSVVILYKFIKQLTGKVSYYIPDRVQEGYGLKIPVIDQFKKRSIKLIITVDCGISDIEQIAYAKSIGIDTIVLDHHEIAEQLPEAAACI
;
A
#
# COMPACT_ATOMS: atom_id res chain seq x y z
N MET A 1 10.42 3.23 32.14
CA MET A 1 10.18 4.14 33.29
C MET A 1 11.43 4.97 33.47
N ASN A 2 11.33 6.29 33.53
CA ASN A 2 12.47 7.13 33.89
C ASN A 2 12.89 6.80 35.34
N PRO A 3 14.19 6.83 35.70
CA PRO A 3 14.66 6.43 37.03
C PRO A 3 14.03 7.20 38.20
N GLU A 4 13.43 8.36 37.93
CA GLU A 4 12.89 9.30 38.94
C GLU A 4 11.37 9.20 39.16
N GLY A 5 10.66 8.25 38.55
CA GLY A 5 9.24 8.01 38.83
C GLY A 5 8.27 9.15 38.48
N HIS A 6 8.71 10.16 37.72
CA HIS A 6 7.85 11.24 37.25
C HIS A 6 7.06 10.78 36.02
N LEU A 7 5.72 10.95 36.05
CA LEU A 7 4.89 10.88 34.86
C LEU A 7 5.42 11.89 33.83
N PRO A 8 5.39 11.59 32.51
CA PRO A 8 5.81 12.55 31.50
C PRO A 8 5.04 13.86 31.70
N VAL A 9 5.77 14.95 31.93
CA VAL A 9 5.18 16.28 32.08
C VAL A 9 4.75 16.74 30.69
N THR A 10 3.48 16.50 30.35
CA THR A 10 2.93 16.92 29.06
C THR A 10 3.04 18.45 28.94
N GLN A 11 3.83 18.93 27.98
CA GLN A 11 3.92 20.35 27.66
C GLN A 11 2.94 20.67 26.52
N TRP A 12 2.00 21.57 26.78
CA TRP A 12 1.14 22.13 25.74
C TRP A 12 1.97 23.09 24.88
N LYS A 13 2.11 22.77 23.60
CA LYS A 13 2.74 23.64 22.60
C LYS A 13 1.68 24.08 21.61
N ILE A 14 1.30 25.34 21.66
CA ILE A 14 0.43 25.95 20.65
C ILE A 14 1.33 26.35 19.49
N LYS A 15 1.10 25.76 18.32
CA LYS A 15 1.83 26.08 17.09
C LYS A 15 1.20 27.31 16.45
N ASP A 16 1.91 28.43 16.49
CA ASP A 16 1.56 29.63 15.73
C ASP A 16 1.71 29.35 14.23
N SER A 17 0.75 29.80 13.43
CA SER A 17 0.78 29.64 11.97
C SER A 17 1.88 30.49 11.34
N GLY A 18 2.30 31.59 11.98
CA GLY A 18 3.30 32.53 11.47
C GLY A 18 2.89 33.29 10.20
N HIS A 19 1.71 33.00 9.64
CA HIS A 19 1.24 33.45 8.33
C HIS A 19 -0.18 33.99 8.40
N LYS A 20 -0.39 35.04 9.22
CA LYS A 20 -1.71 35.66 9.46
C LYS A 20 -2.47 36.00 8.17
N ASN A 21 -1.80 36.51 7.14
CA ASN A 21 -2.44 36.85 5.87
C ASN A 21 -3.06 35.62 5.18
N ILE A 22 -2.38 34.48 5.23
CA ILE A 22 -2.88 33.22 4.64
C ILE A 22 -4.00 32.66 5.52
N GLU A 23 -3.86 32.76 6.84
CA GLU A 23 -4.89 32.35 7.81
C GLU A 23 -6.21 33.08 7.59
N GLU A 24 -6.16 34.41 7.46
CA GLU A 24 -7.31 35.26 7.17
C GLU A 24 -7.92 34.95 5.79
N SER A 25 -7.07 34.71 4.78
CA SER A 25 -7.53 34.33 3.44
C SER A 25 -8.29 33.01 3.46
N LEU A 26 -7.75 31.99 4.15
CA LEU A 26 -8.40 30.69 4.34
C LEU A 26 -9.71 30.84 5.14
N ALA A 27 -9.70 31.63 6.22
CA ALA A 27 -10.89 31.83 7.06
C ALA A 27 -12.03 32.45 6.26
N LYS A 28 -11.70 33.44 5.44
CA LYS A 28 -12.66 34.13 4.57
C LYS A 28 -13.17 33.22 3.44
N GLU A 29 -12.27 32.50 2.75
CA GLU A 29 -12.63 31.67 1.60
C GLU A 29 -13.55 30.52 2.01
N PHE A 30 -13.21 29.80 3.08
CA PHE A 30 -13.96 28.63 3.54
C PHE A 30 -15.06 28.97 4.57
N GLY A 31 -15.21 30.24 4.94
CA GLY A 31 -16.20 30.67 5.93
C GLY A 31 -16.00 30.04 7.31
N VAL A 32 -14.75 29.77 7.70
CA VAL A 32 -14.39 29.06 8.92
C VAL A 32 -13.77 29.99 9.98
N HIS A 33 -13.82 29.57 11.24
CA HIS A 33 -13.19 30.31 12.33
C HIS A 33 -11.65 30.35 12.16
N PRO A 34 -10.94 31.43 12.54
CA PRO A 34 -9.47 31.54 12.39
C PRO A 34 -8.68 30.36 12.95
N ILE A 35 -9.14 29.78 14.08
CA ILE A 35 -8.56 28.56 14.66
C ILE A 35 -8.53 27.40 13.65
N ILE A 36 -9.57 27.23 12.81
CA ILE A 36 -9.60 26.18 11.78
C ILE A 36 -8.57 26.47 10.68
N SER A 37 -8.47 27.73 10.24
CA SER A 37 -7.44 28.15 9.29
C SER A 37 -6.02 27.94 9.82
N GLN A 38 -5.79 28.25 11.11
CA GLN A 38 -4.54 27.96 11.79
C GLN A 38 -4.25 26.44 11.81
N LEU A 39 -5.26 25.60 12.04
CA LEU A 39 -5.13 24.14 12.00
C LEU A 39 -4.81 23.60 10.59
N ILE A 40 -5.31 24.24 9.53
CA ILE A 40 -5.00 23.91 8.13
C ILE A 40 -3.54 24.26 7.83
N LEU A 41 -3.10 25.49 8.17
CA LEU A 41 -1.71 25.93 8.04
C LEU A 41 -0.74 25.04 8.83
N ASN A 42 -1.14 24.62 10.03
CA ASN A 42 -0.33 23.74 10.87
C ASN A 42 -0.08 22.35 10.26
N ARG A 43 -0.90 21.94 9.29
CA ARG A 43 -0.75 20.73 8.46
C ARG A 43 0.03 20.97 7.16
N HIS A 44 0.70 22.11 7.04
CA HIS A 44 1.52 22.49 5.87
C HIS A 44 0.70 22.76 4.59
N VAL A 45 -0.58 23.10 4.75
CA VAL A 45 -1.47 23.49 3.66
C VAL A 45 -1.48 25.02 3.58
N ALA A 46 -0.63 25.60 2.74
CA ALA A 46 -0.27 27.02 2.79
C ALA A 46 -0.81 27.88 1.64
N SER A 47 -1.74 27.35 0.84
CA SER A 47 -2.40 28.09 -0.24
C SER A 47 -3.90 27.76 -0.31
N LEU A 48 -4.68 28.61 -0.97
CA LEU A 48 -6.10 28.32 -1.24
C LEU A 48 -6.25 27.06 -2.09
N GLU A 49 -5.40 26.88 -3.10
CA GLU A 49 -5.40 25.69 -3.98
C GLU A 49 -5.13 24.41 -3.19
N ASP A 50 -4.09 24.41 -2.35
CA ASP A 50 -3.77 23.26 -1.50
C ASP A 50 -4.89 22.99 -0.48
N ALA A 51 -5.51 24.04 0.06
CA ALA A 51 -6.64 23.91 0.98
C ALA A 51 -7.87 23.31 0.31
N TYR A 52 -8.16 23.71 -0.94
CA TYR A 52 -9.22 23.09 -1.74
C TYR A 52 -8.95 21.60 -1.96
N ARG A 53 -7.73 21.23 -2.39
CA ARG A 53 -7.35 19.81 -2.58
C ARG A 53 -7.41 19.02 -1.28
N TYR A 54 -6.99 19.61 -0.17
CA TYR A 54 -6.96 18.95 1.14
C TYR A 54 -8.36 18.72 1.72
N LEU A 55 -9.25 19.71 1.62
CA LEU A 55 -10.59 19.64 2.18
C LEU A 55 -11.60 18.93 1.26
N TYR A 56 -11.37 18.99 -0.05
CA TYR A 56 -12.25 18.44 -1.07
C TYR A 56 -11.47 17.57 -2.07
N PRO A 57 -10.80 16.50 -1.61
CA PRO A 57 -10.02 15.66 -2.50
C PRO A 57 -10.92 14.93 -3.50
N SER A 58 -10.43 14.76 -4.72
CA SER A 58 -11.09 14.01 -5.78
C SER A 58 -10.15 12.98 -6.39
N LEU A 59 -10.71 12.00 -7.12
CA LEU A 59 -9.90 11.05 -7.88
C LEU A 59 -9.06 11.72 -8.98
N ASN A 60 -9.44 12.91 -9.42
CA ASN A 60 -8.68 13.68 -10.42
C ASN A 60 -7.41 14.30 -9.82
N ASP A 61 -7.30 14.37 -8.49
CA ASP A 61 -6.11 14.86 -7.80
C ASP A 61 -5.03 13.77 -7.65
N LEU A 62 -5.35 12.52 -7.97
CA LEU A 62 -4.39 11.42 -7.93
C LEU A 62 -3.35 11.55 -9.04
N HIS A 63 -2.10 11.32 -8.68
CA HIS A 63 -1.02 11.16 -9.66
C HIS A 63 -1.25 9.92 -10.52
N SER A 64 -0.69 9.94 -11.74
CA SER A 64 -0.70 8.76 -12.60
C SER A 64 -0.08 7.56 -11.89
N PRO A 65 -0.76 6.40 -11.79
CA PRO A 65 -0.21 5.19 -11.18
C PRO A 65 1.08 4.72 -11.83
N PHE A 66 1.29 5.04 -13.12
CA PHE A 66 2.52 4.69 -13.84
C PHE A 66 3.77 5.45 -13.38
N LEU A 67 3.63 6.38 -12.42
CA LEU A 67 4.75 6.99 -11.73
C LEU A 67 5.29 6.11 -10.59
N MET A 68 4.52 5.12 -10.13
CA MET A 68 5.01 4.14 -9.16
C MET A 68 6.04 3.23 -9.80
N GLN A 69 7.04 2.83 -9.00
CA GLN A 69 8.11 1.94 -9.43
C GLN A 69 7.52 0.64 -9.98
N ASP A 70 8.10 0.13 -11.07
CA ASP A 70 7.72 -1.12 -11.74
C ASP A 70 6.24 -1.31 -12.11
N MET A 71 5.38 -0.30 -11.96
CA MET A 71 3.95 -0.40 -12.28
C MET A 71 3.72 -0.91 -13.71
N LYS A 72 4.48 -0.40 -14.68
CA LYS A 72 4.41 -0.87 -16.08
C LYS A 72 4.84 -2.34 -16.23
N LYS A 73 5.86 -2.79 -15.49
CA LYS A 73 6.33 -4.18 -15.52
C LYS A 73 5.29 -5.12 -14.90
N GLY A 74 4.72 -4.74 -13.76
CA GLY A 74 3.68 -5.51 -13.07
C GLY A 74 2.43 -5.68 -13.94
N VAL A 75 1.94 -4.58 -14.53
CA VAL A 75 0.83 -4.64 -15.49
C VAL A 75 1.19 -5.53 -16.69
N GLY A 76 2.39 -5.39 -17.26
CA GLY A 76 2.86 -6.24 -18.35
C GLY A 76 2.85 -7.74 -18.00
N ARG A 77 3.34 -8.10 -16.81
CA ARG A 77 3.38 -9.49 -16.35
C ARG A 77 1.99 -10.07 -16.09
N LEU A 78 1.07 -9.28 -15.53
CA LEU A 78 -0.34 -9.67 -15.38
C LEU A 78 -1.00 -9.89 -16.75
N MET A 79 -0.78 -8.98 -17.70
CA MET A 79 -1.33 -9.12 -19.06
C MET A 79 -0.81 -10.38 -19.75
N GLN A 80 0.47 -10.73 -19.56
CA GLN A 80 1.04 -11.99 -20.06
C GLN A 80 0.35 -13.22 -19.44
N ALA A 81 0.16 -13.25 -18.12
CA ALA A 81 -0.56 -14.33 -17.44
C ALA A 81 -1.99 -14.51 -17.99
N LEU A 82 -2.69 -13.40 -18.22
CA LEU A 82 -4.03 -13.42 -18.79
C LEU A 82 -4.03 -13.95 -20.22
N HIS A 83 -3.06 -13.54 -21.05
CA HIS A 83 -2.93 -14.01 -22.43
C HIS A 83 -2.61 -15.50 -22.52
N ASP A 84 -1.67 -15.98 -21.71
CA ASP A 84 -1.24 -17.38 -21.68
C ASP A 84 -2.23 -18.30 -20.93
N GLY A 85 -3.26 -17.71 -20.31
CA GLY A 85 -4.25 -18.43 -19.53
C GLY A 85 -3.64 -19.10 -18.29
N GLU A 86 -2.64 -18.48 -17.67
CA GLU A 86 -2.05 -18.90 -16.40
C GLU A 86 -3.08 -18.80 -15.26
N GLU A 87 -2.94 -19.65 -14.24
CA GLU A 87 -3.66 -19.46 -12.99
C GLU A 87 -2.91 -18.47 -12.09
N ILE A 88 -3.63 -17.46 -11.61
CA ILE A 88 -3.12 -16.36 -10.80
C ILE A 88 -3.58 -16.56 -9.35
N VAL A 89 -2.65 -16.41 -8.39
CA VAL A 89 -2.97 -16.36 -6.96
C VAL A 89 -2.72 -14.96 -6.44
N ILE A 90 -3.72 -14.38 -5.77
CA ILE A 90 -3.55 -13.15 -5.00
C ILE A 90 -3.25 -13.54 -3.55
N TYR A 91 -2.06 -13.19 -3.06
CA TYR A 91 -1.63 -13.46 -1.69
C TYR A 91 -1.76 -12.18 -0.87
N GLY A 92 -2.66 -12.13 0.09
CA GLY A 92 -2.87 -10.93 0.92
C GLY A 92 -2.45 -11.11 2.37
N ASP A 93 -2.34 -10.01 3.09
CA ASP A 93 -2.29 -10.04 4.56
C ASP A 93 -3.68 -10.31 5.20
N TYR A 94 -3.66 -10.69 6.47
CA TYR A 94 -4.83 -11.06 7.26
C TYR A 94 -5.58 -9.86 7.87
N ASP A 95 -5.07 -8.64 7.71
CA ASP A 95 -5.66 -7.45 8.29
C ASP A 95 -6.66 -6.74 7.36
N ALA A 96 -7.15 -5.57 7.76
CA ALA A 96 -8.16 -4.87 6.99
C ALA A 96 -7.66 -4.37 5.62
N ASP A 97 -6.40 -3.94 5.51
CA ASP A 97 -5.87 -3.44 4.24
C ASP A 97 -5.58 -4.61 3.30
N GLY A 98 -4.89 -5.64 3.78
CA GLY A 98 -4.64 -6.88 3.03
C GLY A 98 -5.91 -7.56 2.51
N ILE A 99 -6.92 -7.75 3.36
CA ILE A 99 -8.19 -8.37 2.94
C ILE A 99 -8.91 -7.50 1.90
N THR A 100 -8.95 -6.19 2.11
CA THR A 100 -9.63 -5.28 1.18
C THR A 100 -8.93 -5.27 -0.18
N SER A 101 -7.60 -5.27 -0.18
CA SER A 101 -6.76 -5.34 -1.38
C SER A 101 -6.97 -6.65 -2.15
N VAL A 102 -7.04 -7.80 -1.45
CA VAL A 102 -7.40 -9.09 -2.06
C VAL A 102 -8.75 -9.00 -2.75
N VAL A 103 -9.78 -8.47 -2.08
CA VAL A 103 -11.13 -8.40 -2.63
C VAL A 103 -11.19 -7.51 -3.86
N ILE A 104 -10.56 -6.33 -3.83
CA ILE A 104 -10.51 -5.39 -4.96
C ILE A 104 -9.87 -6.08 -6.16
N LEU A 105 -8.67 -6.63 -5.99
CA LEU A 105 -7.91 -7.21 -7.09
C LEU A 105 -8.55 -8.51 -7.60
N TYR A 106 -9.08 -9.35 -6.71
CA TYR A 106 -9.77 -10.58 -7.07
C TYR A 106 -11.01 -10.27 -7.93
N LYS A 107 -11.85 -9.33 -7.50
CA LYS A 107 -13.05 -8.95 -8.27
C LYS A 107 -12.69 -8.41 -9.64
N PHE A 108 -11.64 -7.61 -9.76
CA PHE A 108 -11.16 -7.10 -11.04
C PHE A 108 -10.66 -8.23 -11.95
N ILE A 109 -9.72 -9.05 -11.49
CA ILE A 109 -9.15 -10.14 -12.30
C ILE A 109 -10.21 -11.20 -12.65
N LYS A 110 -11.17 -11.47 -11.76
CA LYS A 110 -12.26 -12.44 -12.00
C LYS A 110 -13.17 -12.01 -13.16
N GLN A 111 -13.29 -10.71 -13.44
CA GLN A 111 -14.01 -10.22 -14.63
C GLN A 111 -13.24 -10.49 -15.93
N LEU A 112 -11.92 -10.67 -15.85
CA LEU A 112 -11.04 -10.92 -17.00
C LEU A 112 -10.81 -12.42 -17.24
N THR A 113 -10.76 -13.23 -16.18
CA THR A 113 -10.51 -14.67 -16.29
C THR A 113 -11.15 -15.47 -15.15
N GLY A 114 -11.52 -16.72 -15.44
CA GLY A 114 -11.96 -17.68 -14.41
C GLY A 114 -10.82 -18.22 -13.55
N LYS A 115 -9.56 -18.13 -14.02
CA LYS A 115 -8.36 -18.75 -13.43
C LYS A 115 -7.66 -17.85 -12.41
N VAL A 116 -8.40 -17.42 -11.41
CA VAL A 116 -7.87 -16.64 -10.29
C VAL A 116 -8.37 -17.22 -8.97
N SER A 117 -7.45 -17.32 -8.01
CA SER A 117 -7.71 -17.69 -6.62
C SER A 117 -6.99 -16.72 -5.68
N TYR A 118 -7.23 -16.84 -4.39
CA TYR A 118 -6.56 -16.03 -3.38
C TYR A 118 -6.06 -16.90 -2.23
N TYR A 119 -5.12 -16.35 -1.46
CA TYR A 119 -4.62 -16.91 -0.22
C TYR A 119 -4.49 -15.80 0.81
N ILE A 120 -4.98 -16.06 2.02
CA ILE A 120 -4.81 -15.19 3.18
C ILE A 120 -4.23 -16.09 4.28
N PRO A 121 -3.06 -15.78 4.85
CA PRO A 121 -2.42 -16.62 5.84
C PRO A 121 -3.18 -16.57 7.18
N ASP A 122 -3.12 -17.68 7.92
CA ASP A 122 -3.55 -17.67 9.31
C ASP A 122 -2.53 -16.92 10.17
N ARG A 123 -2.97 -15.81 10.78
CA ARG A 123 -2.11 -14.95 11.61
C ARG A 123 -1.39 -15.69 12.74
N VAL A 124 -2.05 -16.67 13.36
CA VAL A 124 -1.54 -17.37 14.55
C VAL A 124 -0.63 -18.52 14.16
N GLN A 125 -1.00 -19.26 13.12
CA GLN A 125 -0.28 -20.48 12.72
C GLN A 125 0.86 -20.20 11.74
N GLU A 126 0.65 -19.26 10.81
CA GLU A 126 1.60 -18.98 9.72
C GLU A 126 2.31 -17.64 9.93
N GLY A 127 1.59 -16.65 10.46
CA GLY A 127 2.09 -15.28 10.65
C GLY A 127 2.12 -14.47 9.36
N TYR A 128 2.90 -13.40 9.37
CA TYR A 128 2.99 -12.42 8.27
C TYR A 128 3.96 -12.86 7.15
N GLY A 129 3.68 -12.43 5.92
CA GLY A 129 4.53 -12.63 4.73
C GLY A 129 4.38 -14.01 4.07
N LEU A 130 5.03 -14.20 2.92
CA LEU A 130 5.02 -15.47 2.20
C LEU A 130 5.63 -16.61 3.03
N LYS A 131 5.16 -17.83 2.76
CA LYS A 131 5.69 -19.05 3.37
C LYS A 131 6.08 -20.05 2.29
N ILE A 132 7.30 -20.60 2.38
CA ILE A 132 7.79 -21.66 1.48
C ILE A 132 6.80 -22.83 1.37
N PRO A 133 6.24 -23.37 2.48
CA PRO A 133 5.25 -24.45 2.39
C PRO A 133 3.99 -24.10 1.58
N VAL A 134 3.60 -22.82 1.53
CA VAL A 134 2.46 -22.36 0.74
C VAL A 134 2.85 -22.20 -0.73
N ILE A 135 4.06 -21.68 -0.99
CA ILE A 135 4.64 -21.62 -2.34
C ILE A 135 4.75 -23.04 -2.96
N ASP A 136 5.14 -24.04 -2.17
CA ASP A 136 5.16 -25.45 -2.58
C ASP A 136 3.78 -25.97 -2.99
N GLN A 137 2.72 -25.55 -2.29
CA GLN A 137 1.35 -25.90 -2.65
C GLN A 137 0.95 -25.27 -3.98
N PHE A 138 1.33 -24.02 -4.23
CA PHE A 138 1.10 -23.35 -5.51
C PHE A 138 1.86 -24.03 -6.65
N LYS A 139 3.10 -24.49 -6.41
CA LYS A 139 3.85 -25.27 -7.39
C LYS A 139 3.13 -26.56 -7.77
N LYS A 140 2.59 -27.30 -6.79
CA LYS A 140 1.80 -28.52 -7.04
C LYS A 140 0.54 -28.26 -7.86
N ARG A 141 -0.05 -27.07 -7.71
CA ARG A 141 -1.19 -26.58 -8.50
C ARG A 141 -0.80 -25.99 -9.85
N SER A 142 0.50 -25.99 -10.20
CA SER A 142 1.01 -25.40 -11.44
C SER A 142 0.71 -23.91 -11.60
N ILE A 143 0.57 -23.18 -10.48
CA ILE A 143 0.51 -21.71 -10.45
C ILE A 143 1.80 -21.15 -11.04
N LYS A 144 1.67 -20.07 -11.81
CA LYS A 144 2.79 -19.39 -12.47
C LYS A 144 2.98 -17.95 -12.02
N LEU A 145 1.94 -17.34 -11.46
CA LEU A 145 1.97 -15.96 -10.98
C LEU A 145 1.33 -15.86 -9.60
N ILE A 146 2.09 -15.32 -8.65
CA ILE A 146 1.60 -14.83 -7.37
C ILE A 146 1.61 -13.29 -7.43
N ILE A 147 0.52 -12.66 -7.01
CA ILE A 147 0.47 -11.21 -6.79
C ILE A 147 0.29 -11.00 -5.31
N THR A 148 1.29 -10.46 -4.62
CA THR A 148 1.14 -10.13 -3.20
C THR A 148 0.52 -8.75 -3.05
N VAL A 149 -0.33 -8.60 -2.03
CA VAL A 149 -0.96 -7.34 -1.65
C VAL A 149 -0.79 -7.15 -0.15
N ASP A 150 -0.31 -5.97 0.25
CA ASP A 150 -0.05 -5.62 1.65
C ASP A 150 0.96 -6.55 2.34
N CYS A 151 1.81 -7.22 1.53
CA CYS A 151 2.93 -8.01 2.00
C CYS A 151 3.92 -8.29 0.86
N GLY A 152 5.09 -8.84 1.21
CA GLY A 152 6.06 -9.38 0.25
C GLY A 152 7.31 -8.53 0.06
N ILE A 153 7.34 -7.24 0.42
CA ILE A 153 8.50 -6.38 0.14
C ILE A 153 9.76 -6.82 0.90
N SER A 154 9.59 -7.50 2.04
CA SER A 154 10.68 -8.04 2.85
C SER A 154 10.90 -9.54 2.68
N ASP A 155 10.10 -10.23 1.86
CA ASP A 155 10.12 -11.69 1.70
C ASP A 155 11.14 -12.15 0.64
N ILE A 156 12.39 -11.69 0.79
CA ILE A 156 13.48 -11.85 -0.19
C ILE A 156 13.72 -13.33 -0.51
N GLU A 157 13.90 -14.17 0.52
CA GLU A 157 14.21 -15.58 0.34
C GLU A 157 13.04 -16.36 -0.27
N GLN A 158 11.81 -16.03 0.13
CA GLN A 158 10.60 -16.69 -0.32
C GLN A 158 10.30 -16.35 -1.78
N ILE A 159 10.50 -15.10 -2.18
CA ILE A 159 10.34 -14.66 -3.57
C ILE A 159 11.44 -15.26 -4.45
N ALA A 160 12.69 -15.26 -4.00
CA ALA A 160 13.79 -15.94 -4.72
C ALA A 160 13.51 -17.44 -4.88
N TYR A 161 12.97 -18.08 -3.83
CA TYR A 161 12.56 -19.48 -3.87
C TYR A 161 11.43 -19.71 -4.89
N ALA A 162 10.35 -18.92 -4.86
CA ALA A 162 9.26 -19.00 -5.83
C ALA A 162 9.77 -18.90 -7.27
N LYS A 163 10.67 -17.95 -7.54
CA LYS A 163 11.31 -17.79 -8.83
C LYS A 163 12.13 -19.02 -9.24
N SER A 164 12.92 -19.57 -8.32
CA SER A 164 13.75 -20.77 -8.58
C SER A 164 12.95 -21.99 -9.01
N ILE A 165 11.68 -22.08 -8.59
CA ILE A 165 10.76 -23.16 -8.98
C ILE A 165 9.80 -22.74 -10.11
N GLY A 166 10.04 -21.59 -10.75
CA GLY A 166 9.31 -21.13 -11.93
C GLY A 166 7.93 -20.54 -11.63
N ILE A 167 7.80 -19.83 -10.51
CA ILE A 167 6.65 -19.00 -10.15
C ILE A 167 7.12 -17.55 -10.06
N ASP A 168 6.54 -16.68 -10.88
CA ASP A 168 6.81 -15.25 -10.79
C ASP A 168 5.99 -14.59 -9.68
N THR A 169 6.51 -13.49 -9.16
CA THR A 169 5.83 -12.67 -8.16
C THR A 169 5.70 -11.22 -8.65
N ILE A 170 4.55 -10.61 -8.39
CA ILE A 170 4.35 -9.15 -8.43
C ILE A 170 4.08 -8.74 -6.99
N VAL A 171 4.89 -7.83 -6.44
CA VAL A 171 4.74 -7.32 -5.07
C VAL A 171 4.03 -5.97 -5.12
N LEU A 172 2.90 -5.85 -4.44
CA LEU A 172 2.17 -4.61 -4.18
C LEU A 172 2.18 -4.36 -2.66
N ASP A 173 3.09 -3.52 -2.17
CA ASP A 173 3.32 -3.39 -0.73
C ASP A 173 3.79 -1.98 -0.36
N HIS A 174 3.38 -1.50 0.81
CA HIS A 174 3.68 -0.16 1.31
C HIS A 174 4.48 -0.16 2.62
N HIS A 175 4.86 -1.33 3.11
CA HIS A 175 5.70 -1.49 4.30
C HIS A 175 7.13 -0.98 4.10
N GLU A 176 7.85 -0.87 5.21
CA GLU A 176 9.26 -0.46 5.20
C GLU A 176 10.11 -1.42 4.37
N ILE A 177 10.93 -0.86 3.49
CA ILE A 177 11.78 -1.62 2.58
C ILE A 177 13.07 -2.01 3.30
N ALA A 178 13.49 -3.26 3.15
CA ALA A 178 14.80 -3.72 3.60
C ALA A 178 15.95 -3.10 2.77
N GLU A 179 17.20 -3.43 3.08
CA GLU A 179 18.36 -2.94 2.29
C GLU A 179 18.32 -3.39 0.82
N GLN A 180 17.63 -4.48 0.53
CA GLN A 180 17.53 -5.08 -0.80
C GLN A 180 16.07 -5.38 -1.13
N LEU A 181 15.69 -5.12 -2.38
CA LEU A 181 14.39 -5.51 -2.91
C LEU A 181 14.39 -7.00 -3.28
N PRO A 182 13.25 -7.70 -3.13
CA PRO A 182 13.13 -9.08 -3.55
C PRO A 182 13.23 -9.19 -5.07
N GLU A 183 13.70 -10.34 -5.56
CA GLU A 183 13.91 -10.59 -6.99
C GLU A 183 12.59 -10.93 -7.73
N ALA A 184 11.58 -10.09 -7.56
CA ALA A 184 10.25 -10.22 -8.16
C ALA A 184 10.24 -9.79 -9.65
N ALA A 185 9.17 -10.13 -10.37
CA ALA A 185 8.91 -9.59 -11.71
C ALA A 185 8.61 -8.08 -11.68
N ALA A 186 8.04 -7.60 -10.57
CA ALA A 186 7.82 -6.19 -10.27
C ALA A 186 7.69 -6.00 -8.75
N CYS A 187 8.31 -4.93 -8.22
CA CYS A 187 8.09 -4.43 -6.86
C CYS A 187 7.50 -3.02 -6.95
N ILE A 188 6.24 -2.86 -6.56
CA ILE A 188 5.42 -1.65 -6.69
C ILE A 188 5.12 -1.10 -5.31
#